data_AF-A0AAU4XXA1-F1
#
_entry.id   AF-A0AAU4XXA1-F1
#
_cell.length_a   1.000
_cell.length_b   1.000
_cell.length_c   1.000
_cell.angle_alpha   90.00
_cell.angle_beta   90.00
_cell.angle_gamma   90.00
#
_symmetry.space_group_name_H-M   'P 1'
#
loop_
_entity.id
_entity.type
_entity.pdbx_description
1 polymer ?
#
loop_
_entity_poly.entity_id
_entity_poly.type
_entity_poly.pdbx_seq_one_letter_code
_entity_poly.pdbx_strand_id
1 'polypeptide(L)'
;MSDERLVGTWTTQLDDDGKAVPGLVSFSADGGVVSTQLNTKNIGLGTWKSTGPGTFEYGFHILAADPEGNHVGEAHVRVEGEFVSDTRWQGSGGAKFYDPQGAELRGHAGSKVTADKFGVDD
;
A
#
# COMPACT_ATOMS: atom_id res chain seq x y z
N MET A 1 12.68 -18.48 2.69
CA MET A 1 13.34 -17.60 1.72
C MET A 1 12.32 -16.53 1.36
N SER A 2 12.64 -15.25 1.57
CA SER A 2 11.78 -14.15 1.12
C SER A 2 11.76 -14.13 -0.40
N ASP A 3 10.58 -14.01 -1.00
CA ASP A 3 10.44 -13.81 -2.44
C ASP A 3 10.92 -12.39 -2.78
N GLU A 4 12.17 -12.27 -3.21
CA GLU A 4 12.84 -10.97 -3.46
C GLU A 4 12.25 -10.21 -4.65
N ARG A 5 11.36 -10.84 -5.45
CA ARG A 5 10.74 -10.19 -6.61
C ARG A 5 9.98 -8.92 -6.24
N LEU A 6 9.44 -8.85 -5.01
CA LEU A 6 8.71 -7.65 -4.55
C LEU A 6 9.64 -6.45 -4.36
N VAL A 7 10.91 -6.69 -4.03
CA VAL A 7 11.88 -5.63 -3.72
C VAL A 7 12.06 -4.72 -4.92
N GLY A 8 12.04 -3.41 -4.65
CA GLY A 8 12.09 -2.35 -5.65
C GLY A 8 10.87 -1.45 -5.55
N THR A 9 10.73 -0.59 -6.56
CA THR A 9 9.67 0.40 -6.65
C THR A 9 8.61 -0.08 -7.64
N TRP A 10 7.34 0.31 -7.42
CA TRP A 10 6.20 -0.04 -8.27
C TRP A 10 5.25 1.14 -8.44
N THR A 11 4.61 1.21 -9.60
CA THR A 11 3.35 1.96 -9.77
C THR A 11 2.19 1.10 -9.34
N THR A 12 1.17 1.68 -8.73
CA THR A 12 -0.04 0.97 -8.32
C THR A 12 -1.29 1.63 -8.88
N GLN A 13 -2.33 0.83 -9.09
CA GLN A 13 -3.68 1.28 -9.39
C GLN A 13 -4.62 0.61 -8.40
N LEU A 14 -5.16 1.40 -7.47
CA LEU A 14 -6.21 0.99 -6.53
C LEU A 14 -7.58 1.25 -7.16
N ASP A 15 -8.49 0.29 -7.07
CA ASP A 15 -9.90 0.47 -7.42
C ASP A 15 -10.67 1.02 -6.20
N ASP A 16 -11.05 2.28 -6.28
CA ASP A 16 -11.85 3.01 -5.29
C ASP A 16 -13.26 3.25 -5.88
N ASP A 17 -14.15 2.28 -5.65
CA ASP A 17 -15.54 2.28 -6.16
C ASP A 17 -15.65 2.54 -7.68
N GLY A 18 -14.85 1.84 -8.47
CA GLY A 18 -14.82 1.95 -9.94
C GLY A 18 -13.91 3.07 -10.45
N LYS A 19 -13.27 3.82 -9.56
CA LYS A 19 -12.27 4.83 -9.91
C LYS A 19 -10.87 4.31 -9.64
N ALA A 20 -10.04 4.31 -10.67
CA ALA A 20 -8.62 4.03 -10.52
C ALA A 20 -7.91 5.18 -9.79
N VAL A 21 -7.20 4.85 -8.71
CA VAL A 21 -6.36 5.75 -7.93
C VAL A 21 -4.89 5.33 -8.11
N PRO A 22 -4.10 6.12 -8.85
CA PRO A 22 -2.67 5.88 -9.00
C PRO A 22 -1.92 6.07 -7.68
N GLY A 23 -0.89 5.25 -7.48
CA GLY A 23 0.06 5.37 -6.38
C GLY A 23 1.45 4.90 -6.75
N LEU A 24 2.39 5.14 -5.83
CA LEU A 24 3.77 4.66 -5.88
C LEU A 24 4.05 3.87 -4.60
N VAL A 25 4.75 2.75 -4.72
CA VAL A 25 5.17 1.97 -3.54
C VAL A 25 6.59 1.46 -3.71
N SER A 26 7.36 1.49 -2.63
CA SER A 26 8.70 0.92 -2.54
C SER A 26 8.71 -0.18 -1.50
N PHE A 27 9.30 -1.32 -1.84
CA PHE A 27 9.54 -2.44 -0.94
C PHE A 27 11.05 -2.65 -0.79
N SER A 28 11.56 -2.63 0.43
CA SER A 28 12.97 -2.90 0.72
C SER A 28 13.19 -4.36 1.09
N ALA A 29 14.42 -4.85 0.88
CA ALA A 29 14.77 -6.25 1.13
C ALA A 29 14.68 -6.65 2.62
N ASP A 30 14.78 -5.68 3.53
CA ASP A 30 14.62 -5.87 4.98
C ASP A 30 13.16 -5.85 5.46
N GLY A 31 12.20 -5.78 4.53
CA GLY A 31 10.77 -5.87 4.84
C GLY A 31 10.07 -4.52 5.00
N GLY A 32 10.72 -3.39 4.71
CA GLY A 32 10.11 -2.06 4.77
C GLY A 32 9.24 -1.70 3.57
N VAL A 33 8.25 -0.83 3.80
CA VAL A 33 7.32 -0.30 2.78
C VAL A 33 7.21 1.21 2.91
N VAL A 34 7.31 1.90 1.77
CA VAL A 34 6.94 3.32 1.63
C VAL A 34 5.90 3.42 0.52
N SER A 35 4.76 4.05 0.79
CA SER A 35 3.62 4.12 -0.12
C SER A 35 3.11 5.56 -0.26
N THR A 36 2.76 5.98 -1.46
CA THR A 36 2.04 7.23 -1.72
C THR A 36 0.87 6.96 -2.65
N GLN A 37 -0.26 7.61 -2.43
CA GLN A 37 -1.44 7.51 -3.28
C GLN A 37 -2.01 8.91 -3.51
N LEU A 38 -2.56 9.15 -4.71
CA LEU A 38 -3.06 10.47 -5.07
C LEU A 38 -4.26 10.92 -4.22
N ASN A 39 -5.04 9.99 -3.66
CA ASN A 39 -6.19 10.29 -2.82
C ASN A 39 -5.83 10.62 -1.36
N THR A 40 -4.69 10.16 -0.84
CA THR A 40 -4.32 10.37 0.56
C THR A 40 -3.39 11.57 0.79
N LYS A 41 -2.69 12.05 -0.24
CA LYS A 41 -1.71 13.16 -0.21
C LYS A 41 -0.57 13.03 0.82
N ASN A 42 -0.55 11.97 1.60
CA ASN A 42 0.40 11.71 2.68
C ASN A 42 1.16 10.41 2.43
N ILE A 43 2.34 10.29 3.04
CA ILE A 43 3.22 9.13 2.91
C ILE A 43 2.79 8.06 3.91
N GLY A 44 2.65 6.84 3.40
CA GLY A 44 2.45 5.62 4.19
C GLY A 44 3.76 4.92 4.48
N LEU A 45 3.98 4.51 5.72
CA LEU A 45 5.13 3.72 6.15
C LEU A 45 4.68 2.40 6.75
N GLY A 46 5.37 1.31 6.46
CA GLY A 46 5.07 0.04 7.09
C GLY A 46 5.99 -1.10 6.66
N THR A 47 5.40 -2.29 6.57
CA THR A 47 6.15 -3.53 6.39
C THR A 47 5.47 -4.50 5.44
N TRP A 48 6.26 -5.34 4.79
CA TRP A 48 5.79 -6.44 3.97
C TRP A 48 6.45 -7.76 4.38
N LYS A 49 5.81 -8.86 3.99
CA LYS A 49 6.40 -10.20 4.07
C LYS A 49 5.87 -11.09 2.97
N SER A 50 6.69 -12.05 2.54
CA SER A 50 6.20 -13.16 1.71
C SER A 50 5.31 -14.08 2.54
N THR A 51 4.22 -14.55 1.94
CA THR A 51 3.25 -15.47 2.57
C THR A 51 3.32 -16.88 1.97
N GLY A 52 4.07 -17.04 0.88
CA GLY A 52 4.20 -18.28 0.13
C GLY A 52 4.87 -18.06 -1.23
N PRO A 53 5.05 -19.11 -2.04
CA PRO A 53 5.56 -18.97 -3.39
C PRO A 53 4.66 -18.06 -4.22
N GLY A 54 5.18 -16.92 -4.68
CA GLY A 54 4.41 -15.99 -5.51
C GLY A 54 3.39 -15.14 -4.78
N THR A 55 3.30 -15.22 -3.45
CA THR A 55 2.33 -14.45 -2.65
C THR A 55 3.01 -13.66 -1.53
N PHE A 56 2.42 -12.52 -1.20
CA PHE A 56 2.89 -11.63 -0.15
C PHE A 56 1.73 -10.88 0.49
N GLU A 57 2.02 -10.27 1.64
CA GLU A 57 1.16 -9.24 2.21
C GLU A 57 2.00 -8.04 2.61
N TYR A 58 1.38 -6.87 2.61
CA TYR A 58 1.98 -5.67 3.15
C TYR A 58 0.94 -4.80 3.83
N GLY A 59 1.42 -3.99 4.77
CA GLY A 59 0.61 -2.99 5.43
C GLY A 59 1.42 -1.74 5.69
N PHE A 60 0.74 -0.60 5.73
CA PHE A 60 1.35 0.69 6.00
C PHE A 60 0.36 1.62 6.67
N HIS A 61 0.87 2.56 7.45
CA HIS A 61 0.08 3.56 8.16
C HIS A 61 0.33 4.92 7.54
N ILE A 62 -0.75 5.67 7.35
CA ILE A 62 -0.72 7.05 6.87
C ILE A 62 -1.24 7.95 8.00
N LEU A 63 -0.51 9.01 8.31
CA LEU A 63 -1.01 10.07 9.17
C LEU A 63 -2.03 10.92 8.39
N ALA A 64 -3.20 11.15 8.96
CA ALA A 64 -4.21 12.08 8.44
C ALA A 64 -4.04 13.45 9.09
N ALA A 65 -4.07 14.50 8.27
CA ALA A 65 -4.00 15.87 8.74
C ALA A 65 -5.15 16.71 8.15
N ASP A 66 -5.59 17.71 8.89
CA ASP A 66 -6.49 18.74 8.38
C ASP A 66 -5.73 19.72 7.44
N PRO A 67 -6.42 20.66 6.76
CA PRO A 67 -5.76 21.64 5.88
C PRO A 67 -4.70 22.52 6.58
N GLU A 68 -4.79 22.66 7.89
CA GLU A 68 -3.87 23.42 8.73
C GLU A 68 -2.64 22.59 9.18
N GLY A 69 -2.65 21.28 8.92
CA GLY A 69 -1.57 20.35 9.26
C GLY A 69 -1.68 19.72 10.65
N ASN A 70 -2.80 19.90 11.35
CA ASN A 70 -3.02 19.23 12.64
C ASN A 70 -3.31 17.75 12.41
N HIS A 71 -2.73 16.90 13.25
CA HIS A 71 -3.00 15.47 13.22
C HIS A 71 -4.45 15.19 13.64
N VAL A 72 -5.22 14.57 12.75
CA VAL A 72 -6.65 14.24 12.95
C VAL A 72 -6.93 12.74 12.94
N GLY A 73 -5.89 11.91 12.84
CA GLY A 73 -6.01 10.45 12.93
C GLY A 73 -5.07 9.71 12.00
N GLU A 74 -5.34 8.42 11.81
CA GLU A 74 -4.50 7.54 11.00
C GLU A 74 -5.35 6.68 10.07
N ALA A 75 -4.78 6.28 8.93
CA ALA A 75 -5.30 5.20 8.10
C ALA A 75 -4.33 4.02 8.14
N HIS A 76 -4.80 2.84 8.52
CA HIS A 76 -4.03 1.60 8.52
C HIS A 76 -4.47 0.77 7.32
N VAL A 77 -3.57 0.61 6.36
CA VAL A 77 -3.83 -0.12 5.12
C VAL A 77 -3.23 -1.51 5.20
N ARG A 78 -3.95 -2.51 4.72
CA ARG A 78 -3.45 -3.88 4.51
C ARG A 78 -3.81 -4.34 3.11
N VAL A 79 -2.86 -4.98 2.44
CA VAL A 79 -2.99 -5.53 1.09
C VAL A 79 -2.40 -6.93 1.04
N GLU A 80 -3.13 -7.84 0.42
CA GLU A 80 -2.65 -9.18 0.04
C GLU A 80 -2.43 -9.17 -1.47
N GLY A 81 -1.30 -9.72 -1.92
CA GLY A 81 -0.90 -9.70 -3.33
C GLY A 81 -0.32 -11.02 -3.81
N GLU A 82 -0.43 -11.22 -5.12
CA GLU A 82 0.14 -12.34 -5.87
C GLU A 82 0.84 -11.84 -7.14
N PHE A 83 1.98 -12.44 -7.47
CA PHE A 83 2.70 -12.13 -8.71
C PHE A 83 2.00 -12.74 -9.91
N VAL A 84 1.79 -11.91 -10.94
CA VAL A 84 1.34 -12.33 -12.27
C VAL A 84 2.54 -12.57 -13.18
N SER A 85 3.62 -11.81 -12.97
CA SER A 85 4.95 -11.98 -13.58
C SER A 85 6.03 -11.39 -12.66
N ASP A 86 7.30 -11.43 -13.08
CA ASP A 86 8.40 -10.82 -12.32
C ASP A 86 8.30 -9.29 -12.22
N THR A 87 7.51 -8.66 -13.07
CA THR A 87 7.33 -7.21 -13.13
C THR A 87 5.89 -6.78 -12.90
N ARG A 88 4.99 -7.70 -12.50
CA ARG A 88 3.58 -7.40 -12.29
C ARG A 88 2.98 -8.21 -11.14
N TRP A 89 2.18 -7.57 -10.30
CA TRP A 89 1.36 -8.23 -9.29
C TRP A 89 -0.05 -7.67 -9.25
N GLN A 90 -0.97 -8.46 -8.72
CA GLN A 90 -2.35 -8.06 -8.44
C GLN A 90 -2.73 -8.47 -7.01
N GLY A 91 -3.76 -7.85 -6.45
CA GLY A 91 -4.13 -8.06 -5.07
C GLY A 91 -5.45 -7.43 -4.66
N SER A 92 -5.72 -7.53 -3.37
CA SER A 92 -6.89 -6.94 -2.72
C SER A 92 -6.46 -6.27 -1.43
N GLY A 93 -7.00 -5.08 -1.19
CA GLY A 93 -6.65 -4.23 -0.07
C GLY A 93 -7.85 -3.66 0.68
N GLY A 94 -7.56 -3.11 1.84
CA GLY A 94 -8.51 -2.38 2.66
C GLY A 94 -7.81 -1.39 3.58
N ALA A 95 -8.58 -0.45 4.10
CA ALA A 95 -8.12 0.53 5.07
C ALA A 95 -9.05 0.59 6.27
N LYS A 96 -8.47 0.77 7.44
CA LYS A 96 -9.16 1.14 8.67
C LYS A 96 -8.72 2.52 9.09
N PHE A 97 -9.65 3.34 9.54
CA PHE A 97 -9.40 4.72 9.93
C PHE A 97 -9.57 4.86 11.43
N TYR A 98 -8.66 5.58 12.05
CA TYR A 98 -8.59 5.77 13.50
C TYR A 98 -8.57 7.26 13.83
N ASP A 99 -9.18 7.64 14.94
CA ASP A 99 -9.00 8.98 15.51
C ASP A 99 -7.60 9.12 16.17
N PRO A 100 -7.20 10.33 16.61
CA PRO A 100 -5.90 10.54 17.24
C PRO A 100 -5.72 9.79 18.57
N GLN A 101 -6.79 9.25 19.16
CA GLN A 101 -6.76 8.44 20.38
C GLN A 101 -6.67 6.94 20.07
N GLY A 102 -6.72 6.55 18.79
CA GLY A 102 -6.66 5.16 18.34
C GLY A 102 -8.01 4.45 18.32
N ALA A 103 -9.14 5.16 18.45
CA ALA A 103 -10.45 4.55 18.28
C ALA A 103 -10.78 4.40 16.79
N GLU A 104 -11.24 3.21 16.39
CA GLU A 104 -11.63 2.94 15.01
C GLU A 104 -12.89 3.74 14.65
N LEU A 105 -12.80 4.55 13.59
CA LEU A 105 -13.88 5.40 13.08
C LEU A 105 -14.71 4.67 12.02
N ARG A 106 -14.03 4.01 11.08
CA ARG A 106 -14.62 3.30 9.93
C ARG A 106 -13.58 2.42 9.25
N GLY A 107 -14.01 1.55 8.33
CA GLY A 107 -13.12 0.80 7.47
C GLY A 107 -13.79 0.28 6.20
N HIS A 108 -12.99 -0.13 5.24
CA HIS A 108 -13.41 -0.83 4.03
C HIS A 108 -12.36 -1.88 3.63
N ALA A 109 -12.78 -2.86 2.82
CA ALA A 109 -11.92 -3.93 2.32
C ALA A 109 -12.41 -4.41 0.95
N GLY A 110 -11.56 -5.17 0.26
CA GLY A 110 -11.90 -5.78 -1.03
C GLY A 110 -11.55 -4.93 -2.24
N SER A 111 -10.92 -3.77 -2.05
CA SER A 111 -10.49 -2.90 -3.15
C SER A 111 -9.39 -3.58 -3.94
N LYS A 112 -9.59 -3.75 -5.25
CA LYS A 112 -8.59 -4.37 -6.12
C LYS A 112 -7.37 -3.47 -6.25
N VAL A 113 -6.18 -4.07 -6.29
CA VAL A 113 -4.94 -3.36 -6.56
C VAL A 113 -4.18 -4.09 -7.65
N THR A 114 -3.65 -3.35 -8.61
CA THR A 114 -2.67 -3.88 -9.58
C THR A 114 -1.42 -3.03 -9.53
N ALA A 115 -0.29 -3.61 -9.91
CA ALA A 115 0.97 -2.89 -9.92
C ALA A 115 1.94 -3.40 -10.97
N ASP A 116 2.73 -2.46 -11.48
CA ASP A 116 3.78 -2.70 -12.46
C ASP A 116 5.10 -2.12 -11.92
N LYS A 117 6.17 -2.92 -12.03
CA LYS A 117 7.48 -2.60 -11.45
C LYS A 117 8.13 -1.42 -12.18
N PHE A 118 8.76 -0.52 -11.44
CA PHE A 118 9.65 0.47 -12.03
C PHE A 118 10.91 -0.20 -12.59
N GLY A 119 11.36 0.31 -13.73
CA GLY A 119 12.75 0.18 -14.15
C GLY A 119 13.60 1.31 -13.57
N VAL A 120 14.88 1.34 -13.97
CA VAL A 120 15.69 2.56 -13.90
C VAL A 120 15.33 3.39 -15.13
N ASP A 121 14.95 4.65 -14.95
CA ASP A 121 14.76 5.57 -16.08
C ASP A 121 16.13 5.87 -16.73
N ASP A 122 16.19 5.89 -18.06
CA ASP A 122 17.41 6.18 -18.85
C ASP A 122 17.84 7.66 -18.79
#